data_AF-A0A6M0GEL4-F1
#
_entry.id   AF-A0A6M0GEL4-F1
#
_cell.length_a   1.000
_cell.length_b   1.000
_cell.length_c   1.000
_cell.angle_alpha   90.00
_cell.angle_beta   90.00
_cell.angle_gamma   90.00
#
_symmetry.space_group_name_H-M   'P 1'
#
loop_
_entity.id
_entity.type
_entity.pdbx_description
1 polymer ?
#
loop_
_entity_poly.entity_id
_entity_poly.type
_entity_poly.pdbx_seq_one_letter_code
_entity_poly.pdbx_strand_id
1 'polypeptide(L)'
;MPEYQWKLIIVERNLLLANWKKLMPEAQERMLQEAEDLMRDLPPSDNERLLISLETLQYHTQDYLQQMIQQILISHLTLETTFRECLVLR
;
A
#
# COMPACT_ATOMS: atom_id res chain seq x y z
N MET A 1 -0.39 -5.92 21.18
CA MET A 1 -0.57 -5.45 19.79
C MET A 1 -1.40 -6.47 19.06
N PRO A 2 -2.45 -6.06 18.32
CA PRO A 2 -3.08 -6.92 17.31
C PRO A 2 -2.05 -7.58 16.39
N GLU A 3 -2.35 -8.79 15.94
CA GLU A 3 -1.46 -9.57 15.08
C GLU A 3 -1.16 -8.84 13.75
N TYR A 4 -2.08 -8.05 13.21
CA TYR A 4 -1.80 -7.30 11.98
C TYR A 4 -0.70 -6.21 12.14
N GLN A 5 -0.47 -5.71 13.35
CA GLN A 5 0.42 -4.55 13.57
C GLN A 5 1.89 -4.89 13.31
N TRP A 6 2.34 -6.10 13.66
CA TRP A 6 3.73 -6.50 13.37
C TRP A 6 3.93 -6.64 11.86
N LYS A 7 2.94 -7.17 11.14
CA LYS A 7 2.98 -7.31 9.68
C LYS A 7 3.02 -5.94 9.01
N LEU A 8 2.22 -5.00 9.49
CA LEU A 8 2.21 -3.62 9.00
C LEU A 8 3.58 -2.93 9.16
N ILE A 9 4.19 -3.05 10.34
CA ILE A 9 5.53 -2.49 10.59
C ILE A 9 6.57 -3.07 9.62
N ILE A 10 6.53 -4.38 9.37
CA ILE A 10 7.47 -5.03 8.45
C ILE A 10 7.24 -4.55 7.02
N VAL A 11 5.99 -4.49 6.56
CA VAL A 11 5.64 -4.01 5.22
C VAL A 11 6.09 -2.57 5.03
N GLU A 12 5.71 -1.65 5.93
CA GLU A 12 6.09 -0.24 5.85
C GLU A 12 7.61 -0.05 5.82
N ARG A 13 8.32 -0.75 6.72
CA ARG A 13 9.79 -0.73 6.73
C ARG A 13 10.36 -1.18 5.38
N ASN A 14 9.84 -2.27 4.82
CA ASN A 14 10.35 -2.80 3.57
C ASN A 14 10.03 -1.85 2.40
N LEU A 15 8.84 -1.26 2.34
CA LEU A 15 8.49 -0.27 1.33
C LEU A 15 9.43 0.94 1.37
N LEU A 16 9.68 1.49 2.56
CA LEU A 16 10.42 2.75 2.73
C LEU A 16 11.95 2.58 2.70
N LEU A 17 12.47 1.46 3.20
CA LEU A 17 13.91 1.30 3.47
C LEU A 17 14.61 0.27 2.57
N ALA A 18 13.86 -0.52 1.78
CA ALA A 18 14.51 -1.44 0.86
C ALA A 18 15.22 -0.70 -0.27
N ASN A 19 16.33 -1.26 -0.73
CA ASN A 19 16.98 -0.76 -1.95
C ASN A 19 16.25 -1.34 -3.17
N TRP A 20 15.13 -0.73 -3.54
CA TRP A 20 14.26 -1.21 -4.61
C TRP A 20 15.01 -1.48 -5.91
N LYS A 21 15.96 -0.63 -6.30
CA LYS A 21 16.77 -0.81 -7.52
C LYS A 21 17.65 -2.07 -7.52
N LYS A 22 17.94 -2.65 -6.35
CA LYS A 22 18.75 -3.86 -6.19
C LYS A 22 17.93 -5.11 -5.88
N LEU A 23 16.62 -4.97 -5.67
CA LEU A 23 15.75 -6.11 -5.49
C LEU A 23 15.54 -6.82 -6.83
N MET A 24 15.40 -8.14 -6.76
CA MET A 24 14.90 -8.92 -7.89
C MET A 24 13.47 -8.45 -8.22
N PRO A 25 13.06 -8.40 -9.50
CA PRO A 25 11.71 -7.99 -9.89
C PRO A 25 10.60 -8.73 -9.13
N GLU A 26 10.75 -10.04 -8.94
CA GLU A 26 9.79 -10.88 -8.22
C GLU A 26 9.70 -10.52 -6.73
N ALA A 27 10.77 -9.97 -6.14
CA ALA A 27 10.74 -9.48 -4.77
C ALA A 27 10.03 -8.13 -4.68
N GLN A 28 10.20 -7.25 -5.68
CA GLN A 28 9.50 -5.97 -5.76
C GLN A 28 7.98 -6.19 -5.88
N GLU A 29 7.57 -7.06 -6.81
CA GLU A 29 6.17 -7.41 -7.04
C GLU A 29 5.53 -8.04 -5.79
N ARG A 30 6.21 -9.00 -5.15
CA ARG A 30 5.70 -9.61 -3.91
C ARG A 30 5.54 -8.61 -2.78
N MET A 31 6.46 -7.67 -2.62
CA MET A 31 6.35 -6.64 -1.59
C MET A 31 5.15 -5.70 -1.83
N LEU A 32 4.85 -5.38 -3.09
CA LEU A 32 3.65 -4.62 -3.43
C LEU A 32 2.37 -5.42 -3.18
N GLN A 33 2.35 -6.71 -3.55
CA GLN A 33 1.22 -7.60 -3.28
C GLN A 33 0.95 -7.77 -1.79
N GLU A 34 2.01 -7.94 -0.98
CA GLU A 34 1.89 -8.04 0.47
C GLU A 34 1.28 -6.78 1.10
N ALA A 35 1.61 -5.60 0.56
CA ALA A 35 1.01 -4.34 0.99
C ALA A 35 -0.47 -4.28 0.62
N GLU A 36 -0.83 -4.56 -0.64
CA GLU A 36 -2.21 -4.57 -1.12
C GLU A 36 -3.09 -5.57 -0.34
N ASP A 37 -2.61 -6.79 -0.13
CA ASP A 37 -3.35 -7.81 0.61
C ASP A 37 -3.57 -7.38 2.07
N LEU A 38 -2.55 -6.78 2.71
CA LEU A 38 -2.66 -6.29 4.07
C LEU A 38 -3.72 -5.18 4.18
N MET A 39 -3.79 -4.27 3.21
CA MET A 39 -4.72 -3.13 3.21
C MET A 39 -6.20 -3.54 3.32
N ARG A 40 -6.57 -4.75 2.87
CA ARG A 40 -7.95 -5.25 2.96
C ARG A 40 -8.42 -5.46 4.39
N ASP A 41 -7.50 -5.74 5.31
CA ASP A 41 -7.78 -6.10 6.70
C ASP A 41 -7.40 -4.98 7.70
N LEU A 42 -6.82 -3.87 7.23
CA LEU A 42 -6.37 -2.77 8.10
C LEU A 42 -7.52 -1.84 8.52
N PRO A 43 -7.48 -1.33 9.76
CA PRO A 43 -8.29 -0.17 10.13
C PRO A 43 -7.98 1.04 9.25
N PRO A 44 -8.93 1.97 9.03
CA PRO A 44 -8.76 3.09 8.11
C PRO A 44 -7.50 3.93 8.33
N SER A 45 -7.15 4.24 9.58
CA SER A 45 -5.96 5.04 9.91
C SER A 45 -4.64 4.33 9.57
N ASP A 46 -4.61 3.01 9.71
CA ASP A 46 -3.44 2.20 9.36
C ASP A 46 -3.36 2.00 7.83
N ASN A 47 -4.51 1.93 7.15
CA ASN A 47 -4.59 1.89 5.70
C ASN A 47 -4.06 3.20 5.07
N GLU A 48 -4.50 4.35 5.57
CA GLU A 48 -4.03 5.68 5.14
C GLU A 48 -2.51 5.81 5.27
N ARG A 49 -1.92 5.33 6.38
CA ARG A 49 -0.47 5.34 6.58
C ARG A 49 0.27 4.51 5.54
N LEU A 50 -0.29 3.35 5.16
CA LEU A 50 0.28 2.49 4.13
C LEU A 50 0.11 3.10 2.72
N LEU A 51 -0.99 3.79 2.43
CA LEU A 51 -1.18 4.56 1.18
C LEU A 51 -0.10 5.64 1.02
N ILE A 52 0.18 6.42 2.07
CA ILE A 52 1.25 7.45 2.07
C ILE A 52 2.62 6.82 1.79
N SER A 53 2.88 5.64 2.36
CA SER A 53 4.14 4.91 2.14
C SER A 53 4.28 4.48 0.67
N LEU A 54 3.20 4.01 0.04
CA LEU A 54 3.16 3.63 -1.37
C LEU A 54 3.31 4.86 -2.30
N GLU A 55 2.63 5.97 -2.00
CA GLU A 55 2.77 7.22 -2.75
C GLU A 55 4.21 7.73 -2.72
N THR A 56 4.84 7.71 -1.55
CA THR A 56 6.26 8.08 -1.41
C THR A 56 7.16 7.17 -2.25
N LEU A 57 6.90 5.86 -2.22
CA LEU A 57 7.67 4.87 -2.98
C LEU A 57 7.56 5.07 -4.49
N GLN A 58 6.41 5.53 -4.99
CA GLN A 58 6.18 5.76 -6.42
C GLN A 58 7.27 6.65 -7.03
N TYR A 59 7.65 7.73 -6.35
CA TYR A 59 8.69 8.67 -6.81
C TYR A 59 10.11 8.09 -6.85
N HIS A 60 10.32 6.89 -6.30
CA HIS A 60 11.63 6.26 -6.16
C HIS A 60 11.77 4.94 -6.95
N THR A 61 10.72 4.54 -7.68
CA THR A 61 10.67 3.28 -8.45
C THR A 61 10.66 3.52 -9.96
N GLN A 62 10.87 2.45 -10.74
CA GLN A 62 10.86 2.47 -12.21
C GLN A 62 9.42 2.47 -12.75
N ASP A 63 9.21 2.94 -13.98
CA ASP A 63 7.89 3.16 -14.59
C ASP A 63 6.91 1.97 -14.45
N TYR A 64 7.38 0.73 -14.64
CA TYR A 64 6.53 -0.46 -14.45
C TYR A 64 5.98 -0.58 -13.02
N LEU A 65 6.83 -0.38 -12.01
CA LEU A 65 6.42 -0.42 -10.61
C LEU A 65 5.54 0.78 -10.25
N GLN A 66 5.81 1.94 -10.84
CA GLN A 66 4.95 3.13 -10.66
C GLN A 66 3.52 2.85 -11.12
N GLN A 67 3.35 2.13 -12.24
CA GLN A 67 2.03 1.72 -12.72
C GLN A 67 1.34 0.77 -11.75
N MET A 68 2.06 -0.22 -11.22
CA MET A 68 1.51 -1.14 -10.20
C MET A 68 1.08 -0.40 -8.94
N ILE A 69 1.96 0.47 -8.42
CA ILE A 69 1.66 1.30 -7.24
C ILE A 69 0.44 2.19 -7.51
N GLN A 70 0.35 2.80 -8.69
CA GLN A 70 -0.79 3.64 -9.05
C GLN A 70 -2.10 2.86 -9.12
N GLN A 71 -2.08 1.62 -9.61
CA GLN A 71 -3.26 0.75 -9.62
C GLN A 71 -3.73 0.43 -8.20
N ILE A 72 -2.80 0.11 -7.29
CA ILE A 72 -3.11 -0.11 -5.87
C ILE A 72 -3.74 1.15 -5.27
N LEU A 73 -3.11 2.32 -5.43
CA LEU A 73 -3.62 3.59 -4.92
C LEU A 73 -5.04 3.90 -5.42
N ILE A 74 -5.28 3.76 -6.74
CA ILE A 74 -6.61 4.01 -7.32
C ILE A 74 -7.65 3.06 -6.75
N SER A 75 -7.33 1.76 -6.65
CA SER A 75 -8.26 0.75 -6.15
C SER A 75 -8.72 1.04 -4.72
N HIS A 76 -7.80 1.49 -3.85
CA HIS A 76 -8.12 1.78 -2.45
C HIS A 76 -8.77 3.16 -2.25
N LEU A 77 -8.38 4.18 -3.03
CA LEU A 77 -9.00 5.51 -2.96
C LEU A 77 -10.44 5.51 -3.49
N THR A 78 -10.72 4.76 -4.56
CA THR A 78 -12.10 4.62 -5.08
C THR A 78 -13.02 3.90 -4.10
N LEU A 79 -12.51 2.91 -3.36
CA LEU A 79 -13.24 2.24 -2.29
C LEU A 79 -13.54 3.19 -1.12
N GLU A 80 -12.59 4.02 -0.70
CA GLU A 80 -12.82 5.01 0.36
C GLU A 80 -13.84 6.08 -0.05
N THR A 81 -13.80 6.52 -1.31
CA THR A 81 -14.74 7.52 -1.84
C THR A 81 -16.16 6.95 -1.88
N THR A 82 -16.31 5.72 -2.38
CA THR A 82 -17.59 4.99 -2.40
C THR A 82 -18.13 4.76 -0.99
N PHE A 83 -17.27 4.42 -0.03
CA PHE A 83 -17.66 4.21 1.37
C PHE A 83 -18.13 5.52 2.03
N ARG A 84 -17.43 6.64 1.81
CA ARG A 84 -17.85 7.97 2.29
C ARG A 84 -19.19 8.39 1.69
N GLU A 85 -19.41 8.17 0.40
CA GLU A 85 -20.68 8.47 -0.26
C GLU A 85 -21.84 7.62 0.32
N CYS A 86 -21.62 6.34 0.61
CA CYS A 86 -22.63 5.49 1.25
C CYS A 86 -22.97 5.90 2.69
N LEU A 87 -22.04 6.50 3.43
CA LEU A 87 -22.27 6.99 4.81
C LEU A 87 -22.98 8.35 4.84
N VAL A 88 -22.82 9.19 3.83
CA VAL A 88 -23.49 10.50 3.73
C VAL A 88 -24.97 10.36 3.31
N LEU A 89 -25.35 9.22 2.74
CA LEU A 89 -26.73 8.92 2.28
C LEU A 89 -27.57 8.14 3.30
N ARG A 90 -27.16 8.05 4.57
CA ARG A 90 -27.95 7.49 5.69
C ARG A 90 -28.27 8.57 6.72
#